data_AF-A0A5C7V8F1-F1
#
_entry.id   AF-A0A5C7V8F1-F1
#
_cell.length_a   1.000
_cell.length_b   1.000
_cell.length_c   1.000
_cell.angle_alpha   90.00
_cell.angle_beta   90.00
_cell.angle_gamma   90.00
#
_symmetry.space_group_name_H-M   'P 1'
#
loop_
_entity.id
_entity.type
_entity.pdbx_description
1 polymer ?
#
loop_
_entity_poly.entity_id
_entity_poly.type
_entity_poly.pdbx_seq_one_letter_code
_entity_poly.pdbx_strand_id
1 'polypeptide(L)'
;MRTLKLLISLFALTMLVACAQMNSSLVAPTGIANNDHRALIKHYEGLAREAKIKLEENKAILEAYEARPYYYGRQGLDLQSHASANIREHTRTLKQSLEFANLHRRLAMEQQKKLNQTADANDRNLTVENSEYFDNKGL
;
A
#
# COMPACT_ATOMS: atom_id res chain seq x y z
N MET A 1 32.14 -18.50 39.78
CA MET A 1 31.51 -17.14 39.83
C MET A 1 31.78 -16.27 38.61
N ARG A 2 33.01 -16.25 38.04
CA ARG A 2 33.32 -15.44 36.84
C ARG A 2 32.58 -15.89 35.57
N THR A 3 32.49 -17.20 35.33
CA THR A 3 31.77 -17.79 34.19
C THR A 3 30.26 -17.63 34.26
N LEU A 4 29.67 -17.69 35.46
CA LEU A 4 28.23 -17.46 35.69
C LEU A 4 27.84 -16.00 35.39
N LYS A 5 28.69 -15.03 35.74
CA LYS A 5 28.48 -13.61 35.42
C LYS A 5 28.57 -13.32 33.91
N LEU A 6 29.45 -14.01 33.20
CA LEU A 6 29.56 -13.92 31.74
C LEU A 6 28.34 -14.51 31.03
N LEU A 7 27.81 -15.63 31.53
CA LEU A 7 26.58 -16.24 30.99
C LEU A 7 25.34 -15.38 31.21
N ILE A 8 25.22 -14.73 32.38
CA ILE A 8 24.13 -13.79 32.68
C ILE A 8 24.24 -12.52 31.81
N SER A 9 25.47 -12.02 31.60
CA SER A 9 25.72 -10.88 30.70
C SER A 9 25.39 -11.19 29.24
N LEU A 10 25.62 -12.44 28.80
CA LEU A 10 25.35 -12.86 27.43
C LEU A 10 23.84 -13.01 27.17
N PHE A 11 23.09 -13.46 28.18
CA PHE A 11 21.62 -13.60 28.09
C PHE A 11 20.89 -12.25 28.05
N ALA A 12 21.43 -11.21 28.70
CA ALA A 12 20.84 -9.87 28.64
C ALA A 12 21.01 -9.18 27.27
N LEU A 13 22.02 -9.57 26.49
CA LEU A 13 22.35 -8.91 25.21
C LEU A 13 21.48 -9.42 24.03
N THR A 14 20.86 -10.60 24.16
CA THR A 14 20.05 -11.20 23.08
C THR A 14 18.60 -10.69 23.01
N MET A 15 18.13 -9.96 24.02
CA MET A 15 16.77 -9.40 24.05
C MET A 15 16.60 -8.06 23.31
N LEU A 16 17.66 -7.47 22.75
CA LEU A 16 17.61 -6.12 22.17
C LEU A 16 17.33 -6.07 20.65
N VAL A 17 17.14 -7.20 19.95
CA VAL A 17 17.05 -7.25 18.47
C VAL A 17 15.61 -7.31 17.93
N ALA A 18 14.57 -7.33 18.78
CA ALA A 18 13.20 -7.55 18.31
C ALA A 18 12.36 -6.28 18.02
N CYS A 19 12.95 -5.09 17.97
CA CYS A 19 12.19 -3.84 17.76
C CYS A 19 12.83 -2.92 16.73
N ALA A 20 12.69 -3.20 15.43
CA ALA A 20 12.75 -2.18 14.37
C ALA A 20 12.41 -2.75 12.98
N GLN A 21 11.16 -3.15 12.76
CA GLN A 21 10.56 -3.04 11.43
C GLN A 21 9.20 -2.35 11.57
N MET A 22 9.22 -1.07 11.97
CA MET A 22 8.11 -0.16 11.69
C MET A 22 8.20 0.31 10.24
N ASN A 23 8.27 -0.65 9.32
CA ASN A 23 7.95 -0.40 7.94
C ASN A 23 6.44 -0.66 7.92
N SER A 24 5.61 0.33 8.24
CA SER A 24 4.16 0.22 8.04
C SER A 24 3.91 0.23 6.53
N SER A 25 4.36 -0.79 5.79
CA SER A 25 3.90 -0.98 4.41
C SER A 25 2.45 -1.38 4.53
N LEU A 26 1.58 -0.78 3.72
CA LEU A 26 0.19 -1.17 3.65
C LEU A 26 0.09 -2.69 3.50
N VAL A 27 -0.65 -3.31 4.43
CA VAL A 27 -0.91 -4.75 4.39
C VAL A 27 -1.78 -5.03 3.18
N ALA A 28 -1.43 -6.04 2.40
CA ALA A 28 -2.24 -6.45 1.26
C ALA A 28 -3.67 -6.80 1.72
N PRO A 29 -4.72 -6.39 0.98
CA PRO A 29 -6.09 -6.66 1.39
C PRO A 29 -6.35 -8.17 1.44
N THR A 30 -6.94 -8.62 2.55
CA THR A 30 -7.46 -9.98 2.65
C THR A 30 -8.80 -10.05 1.89
N GLY A 31 -9.00 -11.13 1.12
CA GLY A 31 -10.26 -11.36 0.41
C GLY A 31 -10.44 -10.63 -0.94
N ILE A 32 -9.45 -9.86 -1.40
CA ILE A 32 -9.41 -9.35 -2.78
C ILE A 32 -8.41 -10.18 -3.57
N ALA A 33 -8.84 -10.71 -4.73
CA ALA A 33 -7.94 -11.47 -5.59
C ALA A 33 -6.82 -10.57 -6.15
N ASN A 34 -5.58 -11.07 -6.20
CA ASN A 34 -4.42 -10.30 -6.64
C ASN A 34 -4.51 -9.80 -8.10
N ASN A 35 -5.30 -10.48 -8.93
CA ASN A 35 -5.57 -10.11 -10.31
C ASN A 35 -6.85 -9.26 -10.47
N ASP A 36 -7.64 -9.04 -9.42
CA ASP A 36 -8.74 -8.08 -9.46
C ASP A 36 -8.21 -6.66 -9.23
N HIS A 37 -7.54 -6.14 -10.25
CA HIS A 37 -6.93 -4.82 -10.21
C HIS A 37 -7.97 -3.70 -9.98
N ARG A 38 -9.22 -3.88 -10.39
CA ARG A 38 -10.29 -2.90 -10.16
C ARG A 38 -10.68 -2.83 -8.69
N ALA A 39 -10.84 -3.98 -8.03
CA ALA A 39 -11.11 -4.02 -6.60
C ALA A 39 -9.93 -3.48 -5.78
N LEU A 40 -8.70 -3.81 -6.16
CA LEU A 40 -7.49 -3.31 -5.51
C LEU A 40 -7.34 -1.79 -5.65
N ILE A 41 -7.64 -1.20 -6.81
CA ILE A 41 -7.68 0.26 -6.98
C ILE A 41 -8.66 0.89 -5.98
N LYS A 42 -9.90 0.40 -5.92
CA LYS A 42 -10.93 0.93 -5.01
C LYS A 42 -10.52 0.82 -3.54
N HIS A 43 -9.90 -0.30 -3.16
CA HIS A 43 -9.41 -0.53 -1.81
C HIS A 43 -8.37 0.51 -1.40
N TYR A 44 -7.30 0.65 -2.19
CA TYR A 44 -6.24 1.61 -1.88
C TYR A 44 -6.69 3.07 -2.01
N GLU A 45 -7.59 3.40 -2.94
CA GLU A 45 -8.21 4.73 -2.95
C GLU A 45 -9.05 5.00 -1.69
N GLY A 46 -9.70 3.97 -1.14
CA GLY A 46 -10.39 4.05 0.15
C GLY A 46 -9.44 4.39 1.29
N LEU A 47 -8.34 3.66 1.40
CA LEU A 47 -7.30 3.93 2.40
C LEU A 47 -6.68 5.32 2.23
N ALA A 48 -6.46 5.76 0.99
CA ALA A 48 -5.98 7.12 0.71
C ALA A 48 -6.98 8.18 1.21
N ARG A 49 -8.28 8.00 0.97
CA ARG A 49 -9.31 8.92 1.46
C ARG A 49 -9.35 8.98 2.99
N GLU A 50 -9.33 7.83 3.65
CA GLU A 50 -9.34 7.76 5.12
C GLU A 50 -8.09 8.43 5.71
N ALA A 51 -6.91 8.10 5.19
CA ALA A 51 -5.65 8.71 5.62
C ALA A 51 -5.66 10.23 5.40
N LYS A 52 -6.22 10.72 4.29
CA LYS A 52 -6.36 12.16 4.04
C LYS A 52 -7.26 12.83 5.07
N ILE A 53 -8.41 12.25 5.40
CA ILE A 53 -9.32 12.80 6.42
C ILE A 53 -8.59 12.92 7.76
N LYS A 54 -7.99 11.83 8.23
CA LYS A 54 -7.26 11.80 9.51
C LYS A 54 -6.04 12.73 9.51
N LEU A 55 -5.37 12.90 8.37
CA LEU A 55 -4.27 13.86 8.23
C LEU A 55 -4.76 15.29 8.48
N GLU A 56 -5.86 15.70 7.86
CA GLU A 56 -6.40 17.05 8.03
C GLU A 56 -6.94 17.27 9.45
N GLU A 57 -7.57 16.27 10.08
CA GLU A 57 -7.98 16.33 11.48
C GLU A 57 -6.80 16.57 12.42
N ASN A 58 -5.69 15.84 12.25
CA ASN A 58 -4.52 15.99 13.11
C ASN A 58 -3.78 17.32 12.85
N LYS A 59 -3.78 17.82 11.61
CA LYS A 59 -3.29 19.18 11.32
C LYS A 59 -4.11 20.24 12.05
N ALA A 60 -5.44 20.13 12.04
CA ALA A 60 -6.31 21.06 12.74
C ALA A 60 -6.10 21.00 14.27
N ILE A 61 -5.91 19.81 14.84
CA ILE A 61 -5.56 19.64 16.27
C ILE A 61 -4.23 20.34 16.58
N LEU A 62 -3.20 20.12 15.75
CA LEU A 62 -1.89 20.72 15.94
C LEU A 62 -1.95 22.25 15.88
N GLU A 63 -2.65 22.79 14.87
CA GLU A 63 -2.87 24.24 14.71
C GLU A 63 -3.61 24.83 15.92
N ALA A 64 -4.68 24.17 16.38
CA ALA A 64 -5.46 24.61 17.54
C ALA A 64 -4.65 24.59 18.85
N TYR A 65 -3.66 23.70 18.97
CA TYR A 65 -2.71 23.69 20.08
C TYR A 65 -1.70 24.82 19.95
N GLU A 66 -1.02 24.94 18.82
CA GLU A 66 0.02 25.94 18.56
C GLU A 66 -0.50 27.37 18.69
N ALA A 67 -1.78 27.62 18.34
CA ALA A 67 -2.43 28.91 18.53
C ALA A 67 -2.69 29.26 20.01
N ARG A 68 -2.84 28.28 20.90
CA ARG A 68 -3.25 28.47 22.30
C ARG A 68 -2.54 27.51 23.27
N PRO A 69 -1.19 27.50 23.32
CA PRO A 69 -0.46 26.51 24.11
C PRO A 69 -0.77 26.58 25.62
N TYR A 70 -1.05 27.79 26.13
CA TYR A 70 -1.40 28.02 27.54
C TYR A 70 -2.74 27.40 27.98
N TYR A 71 -3.65 27.09 27.05
CA TYR A 71 -4.99 26.58 27.37
C TYR A 71 -4.97 25.09 27.77
N TYR A 72 -4.00 24.32 27.28
CA TYR A 72 -4.02 22.86 27.39
C TYR A 72 -3.08 22.30 28.47
N GLY A 73 -2.20 23.14 29.04
CA GLY A 73 -1.25 22.74 30.08
C GLY A 73 -0.43 21.50 29.71
N ARG A 74 -0.16 20.61 30.68
CA ARG A 74 0.64 19.40 30.46
C ARG A 74 0.00 18.40 29.49
N GLN A 75 -1.33 18.30 29.46
CA GLN A 75 -2.06 17.43 28.53
C GLN A 75 -1.91 17.90 27.07
N GLY A 76 -1.68 19.20 26.88
CA GLY A 76 -1.41 19.78 25.57
C GLY A 76 -0.12 19.31 24.89
N LEU A 77 0.94 19.06 25.68
CA LEU A 77 2.20 18.52 25.15
C LEU A 77 2.01 17.11 24.58
N ASP A 78 1.20 16.30 25.26
CA ASP A 78 0.85 14.95 24.82
C ASP A 78 0.05 15.02 23.50
N LEU A 79 -0.98 15.88 23.46
CA LEU A 79 -1.78 16.15 22.25
C LEU A 79 -0.93 16.61 21.05
N GLN A 80 0.02 17.53 21.27
CA GLN A 80 0.91 18.01 20.22
C GLN A 80 1.80 16.88 19.68
N SER A 81 2.37 16.08 20.56
CA SER A 81 3.26 14.97 20.18
C SER A 81 2.50 13.89 19.40
N HIS A 82 1.29 13.56 19.85
CA HIS A 82 0.39 12.62 19.19
C HIS A 82 -0.07 13.13 17.83
N ALA A 83 -0.56 14.37 17.73
CA ALA A 83 -0.98 14.97 16.47
C ALA A 83 0.18 15.00 15.46
N SER A 84 1.37 15.38 15.91
CA SER A 84 2.58 15.38 15.07
C SER A 84 2.96 13.98 14.58
N ALA A 85 2.84 12.95 15.43
CA ALA A 85 3.10 11.57 15.04
C ALA A 85 2.07 11.05 14.04
N ASN A 86 0.79 11.32 14.29
CA ASN A 86 -0.31 10.95 13.41
C ASN A 86 -0.22 11.63 12.04
N ILE A 87 0.18 12.91 11.99
CA ILE A 87 0.43 13.63 10.72
C ILE A 87 1.47 12.87 9.88
N ARG A 88 2.57 12.43 10.49
CA ARG A 88 3.61 11.68 9.78
C ARG A 88 3.07 10.33 9.27
N GLU A 89 2.36 9.60 10.12
CA GLU A 89 1.82 8.29 9.75
C GLU A 89 0.77 8.40 8.65
N HIS A 90 -0.22 9.29 8.79
CA HIS A 90 -1.27 9.46 7.79
C HIS A 90 -0.73 10.04 6.47
N THR A 91 0.30 10.88 6.51
CA THR A 91 0.99 11.32 5.28
C THR A 91 1.63 10.13 4.56
N ARG A 92 2.30 9.24 5.30
CA ARG A 92 2.89 8.01 4.75
C ARG A 92 1.82 7.08 4.18
N THR A 93 0.75 6.81 4.93
CA THR A 93 -0.38 5.98 4.48
C THR A 93 -1.02 6.54 3.22
N LEU A 94 -1.27 7.85 3.17
CA LEU A 94 -1.84 8.53 2.00
C LEU A 94 -0.96 8.32 0.77
N LYS A 95 0.34 8.60 0.89
CA LYS A 95 1.31 8.46 -0.22
C LYS A 95 1.34 7.02 -0.73
N GLN A 96 1.54 6.05 0.17
CA GLN A 96 1.63 4.64 -0.21
C GLN A 96 0.33 4.14 -0.84
N SER A 97 -0.83 4.50 -0.28
CA SER A 97 -2.13 4.08 -0.81
C SER A 97 -2.31 4.56 -2.25
N LEU A 98 -1.92 5.82 -2.54
CA LEU A 98 -1.96 6.34 -3.91
C LEU A 98 -0.97 5.64 -4.84
N GLU A 99 0.23 5.30 -4.36
CA GLU A 99 1.23 4.53 -5.12
C GLU A 99 0.71 3.14 -5.49
N PHE A 100 0.10 2.41 -4.55
CA PHE A 100 -0.50 1.10 -4.79
C PHE A 100 -1.71 1.18 -5.73
N ALA A 101 -2.59 2.17 -5.57
CA ALA A 101 -3.70 2.39 -6.50
C ALA A 101 -3.18 2.63 -7.93
N ASN A 102 -2.14 3.45 -8.09
CA ASN A 102 -1.50 3.70 -9.39
C ASN A 102 -0.82 2.46 -9.97
N LEU A 103 -0.18 1.64 -9.13
CA LEU A 103 0.38 0.36 -9.56
C LEU A 103 -0.70 -0.54 -10.18
N HIS A 104 -1.83 -0.70 -9.50
CA HIS A 104 -2.92 -1.52 -10.01
C HIS A 104 -3.60 -0.93 -11.26
N ARG A 105 -3.63 0.39 -11.42
CA ARG A 105 -4.06 1.01 -12.70
C ARG A 105 -3.15 0.59 -13.85
N ARG A 106 -1.82 0.62 -13.65
CA ARG A 106 -0.86 0.17 -14.68
C ARG A 106 -1.04 -1.31 -15.00
N LEU A 107 -1.15 -2.16 -13.99
CA LEU A 107 -1.35 -3.60 -14.18
C LEU A 107 -2.66 -3.91 -14.91
N ALA A 108 -3.76 -3.20 -14.61
CA ALA A 108 -5.01 -3.34 -15.35
C ALA A 108 -4.86 -2.96 -16.84
N MET A 109 -4.14 -1.88 -17.15
CA MET A 109 -3.86 -1.47 -18.53
C MET A 109 -3.03 -2.51 -19.28
N GLU A 110 -1.99 -3.05 -18.63
CA GLU A 110 -1.15 -4.11 -19.20
C GLU A 110 -1.94 -5.40 -19.45
N GLN A 111 -2.80 -5.80 -18.52
CA GLN A 111 -3.67 -6.96 -18.67
C GLN A 111 -4.62 -6.77 -19.86
N GLN A 112 -5.25 -5.60 -19.99
CA GLN A 112 -6.12 -5.30 -21.13
C GLN A 112 -5.35 -5.34 -22.46
N LYS A 113 -4.14 -4.77 -22.51
CA LYS A 113 -3.30 -4.80 -23.70
C LYS A 113 -2.98 -6.23 -24.13
N LYS A 114 -2.62 -7.10 -23.18
CA LYS A 114 -2.35 -8.52 -23.46
C LYS A 114 -3.57 -9.24 -24.00
N LEU A 115 -4.76 -9.01 -23.41
CA LEU A 115 -6.01 -9.61 -23.88
C LEU A 115 -6.35 -9.19 -25.32
N ASN A 116 -6.17 -7.91 -25.65
CA ASN A 116 -6.40 -7.42 -27.01
C ASN A 116 -5.42 -8.05 -28.01
N GLN A 117 -4.12 -8.13 -27.66
CA GLN A 117 -3.11 -8.78 -28.51
C GLN A 117 -3.41 -10.27 -28.75
N THR A 118 -3.92 -10.99 -27.74
CA THR A 118 -4.33 -12.39 -27.91
C THR A 118 -5.57 -12.53 -28.79
N ALA A 119 -6.52 -11.61 -28.69
CA ALA A 119 -7.69 -11.60 -29.57
C ALA A 119 -7.28 -11.35 -31.03
N ASP A 120 -6.41 -10.39 -31.28
CA ASP A 120 -5.88 -10.07 -32.61
C ASP A 120 -5.03 -11.21 -33.20
N ALA A 121 -4.34 -11.99 -32.36
CA ALA A 121 -3.60 -13.17 -32.81
C ALA A 121 -4.54 -14.33 -33.17
N ASN A 122 -5.59 -14.56 -32.38
CA ASN A 122 -6.56 -15.60 -32.64
C ASN A 122 -7.41 -15.31 -33.89
N ASP A 123 -7.82 -14.06 -34.11
CA ASP A 123 -8.56 -13.64 -35.31
C ASP A 123 -7.73 -13.84 -36.59
N ARG A 124 -6.44 -13.48 -36.55
CA ARG A 124 -5.52 -13.75 -37.65
C ARG A 124 -5.30 -15.24 -37.91
N ASN A 125 -5.29 -16.07 -36.87
CA ASN A 125 -5.12 -17.51 -37.05
C ASN A 125 -6.39 -18.16 -37.65
N LEU A 126 -7.58 -17.74 -37.20
CA LEU A 126 -8.85 -18.17 -37.80
C LEU A 126 -8.98 -17.79 -39.27
N THR A 127 -8.54 -16.59 -39.66
CA THR A 127 -8.61 -16.16 -41.08
C THR A 127 -7.65 -16.95 -41.96
N VAL A 128 -6.45 -17.29 -41.48
CA VAL A 128 -5.48 -18.14 -42.19
C VAL A 128 -6.00 -19.58 -42.34
N GLU A 129 -6.52 -20.19 -41.27
CA GLU A 129 -7.06 -21.56 -41.31
C GLU A 129 -8.27 -21.68 -42.27
N ASN A 130 -9.14 -20.67 -42.30
CA ASN A 130 -10.26 -20.64 -43.25
C ASN A 130 -9.81 -20.43 -44.70
N SER A 131 -8.75 -19.65 -44.94
CA SER A 131 -8.19 -19.48 -46.30
C SER A 131 -7.56 -20.79 -46.80
N GLU A 132 -6.81 -21.49 -45.95
CA GLU A 132 -6.20 -22.79 -46.29
C GLU A 132 -7.24 -23.88 -46.57
N TYR A 133 -8.38 -23.84 -45.89
CA TYR A 133 -9.50 -24.76 -46.13
C TYR A 133 -10.23 -24.48 -47.45
N PHE A 134 -10.38 -23.20 -47.85
CA PHE A 134 -11.05 -22.83 -49.11
C PHE A 134 -10.20 -23.14 -50.35
N ASP A 135 -8.88 -22.93 -50.29
CA ASP A 135 -7.98 -23.20 -51.42
C ASP A 135 -7.84 -24.71 -51.72
N ASN A 136 -8.07 -25.59 -50.74
CA ASN A 136 -7.96 -27.05 -50.90
C ASN A 136 -9.23 -27.75 -51.44
N LYS A 137 -10.32 -27.02 -51.70
CA LYS A 137 -11.57 -27.59 -52.30
C LYS A 137 -11.81 -27.18 -53.76
N GLY A 138 -10.90 -26.41 -54.36
CA GLY A 138 -10.93 -26.07 -55.78
C GLY A 138 -10.08 -27.02 -56.62
N LEU A 139 -10.48 -28.29 -56.74
CA LEU A 139 -9.97 -29.26 -57.72
C LEU A 139 -11.14 -30.03 -58.33
#